data_AF-A0A6N8W3I3-F1
#
_entry.id   AF-A0A6N8W3I3-F1
#
_cell.length_a   1.000
_cell.length_b   1.000
_cell.length_c   1.000
_cell.angle_alpha   90.00
_cell.angle_beta   90.00
_cell.angle_gamma   90.00
#
_symmetry.space_group_name_H-M   'P 1'
#
loop_
_entity.id
_entity.type
_entity.pdbx_description
1 polymer ?
#
loop_
_entity_poly.entity_id
_entity_poly.type
_entity_poly.pdbx_seq_one_letter_code
_entity_poly.pdbx_strand_id
1 'polypeptide(L)'
;MAISTEQIRRCIRTLRAARDGLQQYEAGDVLYEICRAACVKEFELVLEQSGRLLRRRLRPYFASNRQADQLTFNDVFRYAAKHCLISGDACERWLEYRAMRNETAHEYGEHFAERTLEALSTFIADAEELVYAIEEGQDDSPAAP
;
A
#
# COMPACT_ATOMS: atom_id res chain seq x y z
N MET A 1 16.72 7.03 12.29
CA MET A 1 16.71 7.38 10.85
C MET A 1 15.27 7.59 10.45
N ALA A 2 14.93 8.75 9.88
CA ALA A 2 13.59 9.02 9.38
C ALA A 2 13.22 8.02 8.28
N ILE A 3 12.02 7.44 8.35
CA ILE A 3 11.51 6.58 7.30
C ILE A 3 11.02 7.51 6.19
N SER A 4 11.73 7.55 5.06
CA SER A 4 11.32 8.37 3.91
C SER A 4 10.06 7.80 3.24
N THR A 5 9.05 8.64 3.10
CA THR A 5 7.74 8.35 2.48
C THR A 5 7.55 9.01 1.11
N GLU A 6 8.53 9.76 0.61
CA GLU A 6 8.40 10.53 -0.64
C GLU A 6 8.05 9.63 -1.83
N GLN A 7 8.71 8.46 -1.93
CA GLN A 7 8.47 7.56 -3.05
C GLN A 7 7.05 6.99 -3.04
N ILE A 8 6.52 6.57 -1.88
CA ILE A 8 5.16 6.05 -1.79
C ILE A 8 4.14 7.16 -2.04
N ARG A 9 4.36 8.38 -1.54
CA ARG A 9 3.52 9.55 -1.83
C ARG A 9 3.48 9.85 -3.33
N ARG A 10 4.63 9.78 -4.01
CA ARG A 10 4.68 9.93 -5.48
C ARG A 10 3.86 8.86 -6.18
N CYS A 11 4.00 7.59 -5.81
CA CYS A 11 3.22 6.50 -6.40
C CYS A 11 1.71 6.67 -6.17
N ILE A 12 1.29 7.06 -4.96
CA ILE A 12 -0.12 7.36 -4.65
C ILE A 12 -0.66 8.48 -5.54
N ARG A 13 0.11 9.56 -5.74
CA ARG A 13 -0.28 10.67 -6.65
C ARG A 13 -0.47 10.18 -8.08
N THR A 14 0.46 9.38 -8.59
CA THR A 14 0.36 8.80 -9.94
C THR A 14 -0.85 7.88 -10.06
N LEU A 15 -1.08 7.01 -9.06
CA LEU A 15 -2.21 6.09 -9.04
C LEU A 15 -3.54 6.83 -9.05
N ARG A 16 -3.68 7.88 -8.24
CA ARG A 16 -4.86 8.75 -8.23
C ARG A 16 -5.10 9.35 -9.62
N ALA A 17 -4.08 9.95 -10.23
CA ALA A 17 -4.21 10.56 -11.56
C ALA A 17 -4.59 9.53 -12.64
N ALA A 18 -4.01 8.33 -12.59
CA ALA A 18 -4.34 7.25 -13.52
C ALA A 18 -5.79 6.78 -13.35
N ARG A 19 -6.24 6.61 -12.10
CA ARG A 19 -7.63 6.23 -11.77
C ARG A 19 -8.63 7.29 -12.24
N ASP A 20 -8.31 8.57 -12.05
CA ASP A 20 -9.17 9.66 -12.51
C ASP A 20 -9.23 9.70 -14.05
N GLY A 21 -8.12 9.40 -14.74
CA GLY A 21 -8.08 9.26 -16.20
C GLY A 21 -8.96 8.12 -16.74
N LEU A 22 -9.09 7.00 -16.03
CA LEU A 22 -10.00 5.91 -16.41
C LEU A 22 -11.47 6.32 -16.43
N GLN A 23 -11.84 7.37 -15.69
CA GLN A 23 -13.20 7.92 -15.71
C GLN A 23 -13.41 8.94 -16.84
N GLN A 24 -12.32 9.42 -17.46
CA GLN A 24 -12.35 10.47 -18.49
C GLN A 24 -12.29 9.90 -19.90
N TYR A 25 -11.62 8.76 -20.09
CA TYR A 25 -11.45 8.11 -21.38
C TYR A 25 -12.33 6.87 -21.51
N GLU A 26 -12.74 6.54 -22.73
CA GLU A 26 -13.52 5.34 -23.01
C GLU A 26 -12.61 4.13 -23.23
N ALA A 27 -13.12 2.93 -22.94
CA ALA A 27 -12.42 1.69 -23.23
C ALA A 27 -12.09 1.60 -24.73
N GLY A 28 -10.81 1.32 -25.04
CA GLY A 28 -10.28 1.32 -26.40
C GLY A 28 -9.53 2.58 -26.81
N ASP A 29 -9.60 3.68 -26.05
CA ASP A 29 -8.68 4.81 -26.21
C ASP A 29 -7.27 4.40 -25.74
N VAL A 30 -6.25 4.85 -26.47
CA VAL A 30 -4.84 4.69 -26.07
C VAL A 30 -4.60 5.28 -24.68
N LEU A 31 -5.21 6.42 -24.37
CA LEU A 31 -5.08 7.05 -23.04
C LEU A 31 -5.76 6.22 -21.95
N TYR A 32 -6.89 5.58 -22.24
CA TYR A 32 -7.54 4.65 -21.32
C TYR A 32 -6.61 3.46 -20.99
N GLU A 33 -6.01 2.84 -22.00
CA GLU A 33 -5.09 1.73 -21.80
C GLU A 33 -3.81 2.13 -21.04
N ILE A 34 -3.29 3.33 -21.30
CA ILE A 34 -2.17 3.90 -20.53
C ILE A 34 -2.57 4.08 -19.06
N CYS A 35 -3.73 4.68 -18.79
CA CYS A 35 -4.24 4.86 -17.43
C CYS A 35 -4.45 3.50 -16.73
N ARG A 36 -4.96 2.50 -17.45
CA ARG A 36 -5.17 1.14 -16.92
C ARG A 36 -3.85 0.48 -16.54
N ALA A 37 -2.86 0.52 -17.43
CA ALA A 37 -1.52 -0.01 -17.16
C ALA A 37 -0.83 0.72 -15.99
N ALA A 38 -0.98 2.04 -15.92
CA ALA A 38 -0.47 2.83 -14.80
C ALA A 38 -1.14 2.46 -13.48
N CYS A 39 -2.47 2.23 -13.46
CA CYS A 39 -3.18 1.80 -12.26
C CYS A 39 -2.64 0.46 -11.73
N VAL A 40 -2.48 -0.54 -12.61
CA VAL A 40 -1.89 -1.84 -12.24
C VAL A 40 -0.52 -1.63 -11.63
N LYS A 41 0.34 -0.89 -12.32
CA LYS A 41 1.74 -0.76 -11.90
C LYS A 41 1.88 -0.01 -10.58
N GLU A 42 1.17 1.10 -10.43
CA GLU A 42 1.24 1.91 -9.22
C GLU A 42 0.56 1.21 -8.04
N PHE A 43 -0.51 0.44 -8.25
CA PHE A 43 -1.08 -0.42 -7.21
C PHE A 43 -0.03 -1.40 -6.64
N GLU A 44 0.69 -2.12 -7.51
CA GLU A 44 1.76 -3.02 -7.07
C GLU A 44 2.85 -2.30 -6.30
N LEU A 45 3.30 -1.14 -6.82
CA LEU A 45 4.35 -0.35 -6.20
C LEU A 45 3.92 0.13 -4.82
N VAL A 46 2.73 0.74 -4.70
CA VAL A 46 2.19 1.22 -3.41
C VAL A 46 2.06 0.07 -2.43
N LEU A 47 1.56 -1.10 -2.85
CA LEU A 47 1.43 -2.28 -1.99
C LEU A 47 2.79 -2.77 -1.47
N GLU A 48 3.80 -2.88 -2.34
CA GLU A 48 5.15 -3.26 -1.94
C GLU A 48 5.77 -2.24 -0.98
N GLN A 49 5.66 -0.95 -1.29
CA GLN A 49 6.18 0.13 -0.45
C GLN A 49 5.52 0.11 0.93
N SER A 50 4.21 -0.09 0.99
CA SER A 50 3.41 -0.11 2.22
C SER A 50 3.93 -1.17 3.19
N GLY A 51 4.04 -2.42 2.75
CA GLY A 51 4.58 -3.49 3.59
C GLY A 51 6.05 -3.25 3.99
N ARG A 52 6.87 -2.68 3.11
CA ARG A 52 8.28 -2.39 3.40
C ARG A 52 8.44 -1.30 4.45
N LEU A 53 7.71 -0.19 4.32
CA LEU A 53 7.80 0.95 5.23
C LEU A 53 7.16 0.63 6.58
N LEU A 54 6.00 -0.03 6.58
CA LEU A 54 5.34 -0.47 7.81
C LEU A 54 6.19 -1.46 8.61
N ARG A 55 6.89 -2.39 7.93
CA ARG A 55 7.87 -3.27 8.59
C ARG A 55 8.97 -2.48 9.30
N ARG A 56 9.49 -1.42 8.68
CA ARG A 56 10.50 -0.55 9.32
C ARG A 56 9.91 0.16 10.54
N ARG A 57 8.69 0.67 10.43
CA ARG A 57 7.95 1.32 11.53
C ARG A 57 7.71 0.37 12.70
N LEU A 58 7.58 -0.92 12.42
CA LEU A 58 7.37 -1.96 13.43
C LEU A 58 8.64 -2.40 14.17
N ARG A 59 9.84 -2.13 13.64
CA ARG A 59 11.11 -2.58 14.25
C ARG A 59 11.24 -2.30 15.75
N PRO A 60 10.85 -1.12 16.28
CA PRO A 60 10.95 -0.83 17.72
C PRO A 60 10.10 -1.74 18.62
N TYR A 61 9.08 -2.41 18.10
CA TYR A 61 8.23 -3.33 18.87
C TYR A 61 8.82 -4.75 18.99
N PHE A 62 9.95 -5.02 18.34
CA PHE A 62 10.62 -6.32 18.37
C PHE A 62 11.93 -6.25 19.14
N ALA A 63 12.33 -7.35 19.77
CA ALA A 63 13.59 -7.45 20.50
C ALA A 63 14.83 -7.32 19.59
N SER A 64 14.67 -7.53 18.28
CA SER A 64 15.73 -7.29 17.30
C SER A 64 15.17 -6.99 15.91
N ASN A 65 15.91 -6.21 15.13
CA ASN A 65 15.56 -5.92 13.73
C ASN A 65 15.39 -7.20 12.89
N ARG A 66 16.16 -8.26 13.19
CA ARG A 66 16.09 -9.55 12.48
C ARG A 66 14.72 -10.22 12.63
N GLN A 67 14.05 -10.08 13.77
CA GLN A 67 12.71 -10.63 13.96
C GLN A 67 11.69 -9.91 13.08
N ALA A 68 11.76 -8.57 13.02
CA ALA A 68 10.91 -7.78 12.13
C ALA A 68 11.17 -8.10 10.64
N ASP A 69 12.42 -8.36 10.26
CA ASP A 69 12.79 -8.69 8.89
C ASP A 69 12.30 -10.07 8.42
N GLN A 70 11.94 -10.98 9.35
CA GLN A 70 11.36 -12.29 9.05
C GLN A 70 9.85 -12.24 8.80
N LEU A 71 9.19 -11.12 9.10
CA LEU A 71 7.74 -11.00 8.95
C LEU A 71 7.34 -11.07 7.48
N THR A 72 6.38 -11.95 7.20
CA THR A 72 5.67 -11.94 5.92
C THR A 72 4.86 -10.66 5.76
N PHE A 73 4.39 -10.37 4.54
CA PHE A 73 3.51 -9.21 4.32
C PHE A 73 2.29 -9.26 5.26
N ASN A 74 1.63 -10.41 5.34
CA ASN A 74 0.43 -10.55 6.16
C ASN A 74 0.75 -10.36 7.65
N ASP A 75 1.91 -10.84 8.11
CA ASP A 75 2.32 -10.64 9.51
C ASP A 75 2.60 -9.17 9.80
N VAL A 76 3.23 -8.43 8.87
CA VAL A 76 3.48 -6.99 9.03
C VAL A 76 2.18 -6.24 9.33
N PHE A 77 1.11 -6.48 8.56
CA PHE A 77 -0.18 -5.79 8.79
C PHE A 77 -0.87 -6.26 10.07
N ARG A 78 -0.81 -7.56 10.39
CA ARG A 78 -1.37 -8.07 11.67
C ARG A 78 -0.66 -7.50 12.89
N TYR A 79 0.66 -7.39 12.86
CA TYR A 79 1.41 -6.75 13.94
C TYR A 79 1.13 -5.25 14.02
N ALA A 80 0.97 -4.56 12.88
CA ALA A 80 0.59 -3.15 12.87
C ALA A 80 -0.77 -2.92 13.55
N ALA A 81 -1.78 -3.74 13.25
CA ALA A 81 -3.07 -3.68 13.92
C ALA A 81 -2.96 -4.02 15.42
N LYS A 82 -2.19 -5.05 15.78
CA LYS A 82 -1.94 -5.43 17.18
C LYS A 82 -1.31 -4.31 18.00
N HIS A 83 -0.46 -3.49 17.38
CA HIS A 83 0.19 -2.33 18.01
C HIS A 83 -0.56 -1.01 17.79
N CYS A 84 -1.82 -1.07 17.33
CA CYS A 84 -2.69 0.09 17.09
C CYS A 84 -2.10 1.13 16.12
N LEU A 85 -1.21 0.71 15.21
CA LEU A 85 -0.71 1.58 14.14
C LEU A 85 -1.73 1.74 13.02
N ILE A 86 -2.60 0.75 12.85
CA ILE A 86 -3.74 0.74 11.94
C ILE A 86 -4.92 0.05 12.64
N SER A 87 -6.14 0.23 12.12
CA SER A 87 -7.31 -0.50 12.61
C SER A 87 -7.32 -1.97 12.17
N GLY A 88 -8.17 -2.79 12.83
CA GLY A 88 -8.42 -4.16 12.40
C GLY A 88 -9.01 -4.23 10.99
N ASP A 89 -10.01 -3.40 10.70
CA ASP A 89 -10.63 -3.31 9.38
C ASP A 89 -9.61 -2.92 8.29
N ALA A 90 -8.71 -1.98 8.58
CA ALA A 90 -7.64 -1.63 7.65
C ALA A 90 -6.71 -2.81 7.41
N CYS A 91 -6.35 -3.57 8.45
CA CYS A 91 -5.56 -4.79 8.29
C CYS A 91 -6.24 -5.79 7.35
N GLU A 92 -7.54 -6.04 7.51
CA GLU A 92 -8.29 -6.95 6.64
C GLU A 92 -8.24 -6.50 5.18
N ARG A 93 -8.50 -5.21 4.91
CA ARG A 93 -8.40 -4.63 3.56
C ARG A 93 -7.01 -4.79 2.95
N TRP A 94 -5.94 -4.56 3.72
CA TRP A 94 -4.56 -4.76 3.23
C TRP A 94 -4.25 -6.22 2.88
N LEU A 95 -4.80 -7.18 3.62
CA LEU A 95 -4.69 -8.60 3.28
C LEU A 95 -5.45 -8.94 1.99
N GLU A 96 -6.62 -8.33 1.79
CA GLU A 96 -7.39 -8.46 0.56
C GLU A 96 -6.63 -7.87 -0.64
N TYR A 97 -6.08 -6.66 -0.53
CA TYR A 97 -5.25 -6.06 -1.58
C TYR A 97 -4.07 -6.96 -1.96
N ARG A 98 -3.47 -7.62 -0.97
CA ARG A 98 -2.38 -8.58 -1.20
C ARG A 98 -2.84 -9.84 -1.93
N ALA A 99 -4.04 -10.33 -1.64
CA ALA A 99 -4.66 -11.45 -2.33
C ALA A 99 -5.01 -11.07 -3.78
N MET A 100 -5.66 -9.92 -3.98
CA MET A 100 -5.99 -9.38 -5.31
C MET A 100 -4.74 -9.26 -6.18
N ARG A 101 -3.63 -8.75 -5.64
CA ARG A 101 -2.35 -8.67 -6.38
C ARG A 101 -1.87 -10.05 -6.84
N ASN A 102 -2.04 -11.09 -6.01
CA ASN A 102 -1.66 -12.44 -6.41
C ASN A 102 -2.56 -12.96 -7.53
N GLU A 103 -3.86 -12.70 -7.47
CA GLU A 103 -4.81 -13.11 -8.51
C GLU A 103 -4.49 -12.43 -9.86
N THR A 104 -4.30 -11.10 -9.86
CA THR A 104 -3.95 -10.32 -11.07
C THR A 104 -2.58 -10.64 -11.68
N ALA A 105 -1.71 -11.34 -10.95
CA ALA A 105 -0.39 -11.74 -11.44
C ALA A 105 -0.38 -13.11 -12.13
N HIS A 106 -1.39 -13.96 -11.91
CA HIS A 106 -1.47 -15.31 -12.46
C HIS A 106 -2.38 -15.42 -13.69
N GLU A 107 -3.46 -14.63 -13.73
CA GLU A 107 -4.22 -14.40 -14.94
C GLU A 107 -3.61 -13.17 -15.62
N TYR A 108 -3.17 -13.33 -16.86
CA TYR A 108 -2.51 -12.29 -17.66
C TYR A 108 -2.98 -10.87 -17.31
N GLY A 109 -2.04 -9.94 -17.10
CA GLY A 109 -2.29 -8.51 -16.84
C GLY A 109 -3.12 -7.76 -17.91
N GLU A 110 -3.71 -8.49 -18.85
CA GLU A 110 -4.77 -8.08 -19.76
C GLU A 110 -6.13 -7.89 -19.05
N HIS A 111 -6.36 -8.52 -17.88
CA HIS A 111 -7.53 -8.24 -17.06
C HIS A 111 -7.14 -7.63 -15.71
N PHE A 112 -6.91 -6.32 -15.71
CA PHE A 112 -7.11 -5.56 -14.48
C PHE A 112 -8.56 -5.77 -14.07
N ALA A 113 -8.79 -6.63 -13.07
CA ALA A 113 -10.13 -7.05 -12.69
C ALA A 113 -10.97 -5.83 -12.29
N GLU A 114 -12.25 -5.83 -12.67
CA GLU A 114 -13.23 -4.83 -12.24
C GLU A 114 -13.22 -4.67 -10.72
N ARG A 115 -13.06 -5.77 -9.99
CA ARG A 115 -12.89 -5.79 -8.54
C ARG A 115 -11.71 -4.90 -8.07
N THR A 116 -10.59 -4.89 -8.78
CA THR A 116 -9.45 -4.05 -8.43
C THR A 116 -9.73 -2.58 -8.73
N LEU A 117 -10.38 -2.27 -9.85
CA LEU A 117 -10.85 -0.90 -10.17
C LEU A 117 -11.76 -0.34 -9.08
N GLU A 118 -12.73 -1.13 -8.64
CA GLU A 118 -13.67 -0.77 -7.57
C GLU A 118 -12.93 -0.50 -6.26
N ALA A 119 -11.92 -1.32 -5.95
CA ALA A 119 -11.12 -1.18 -4.73
C ALA A 119 -10.13 -0.01 -4.76
N LEU A 120 -9.76 0.53 -5.93
CA LEU A 120 -8.71 1.56 -6.06
C LEU A 120 -8.98 2.80 -5.21
N SER A 121 -10.24 3.23 -5.12
CA SER A 121 -10.59 4.44 -4.35
C SER A 121 -10.30 4.26 -2.86
N THR A 122 -10.71 3.13 -2.29
CA THR A 122 -10.45 2.77 -0.90
C THR A 122 -8.97 2.50 -0.67
N PHE A 123 -8.31 1.81 -1.61
CA PHE A 123 -6.87 1.53 -1.54
C PHE A 123 -6.03 2.81 -1.48
N ILE A 124 -6.36 3.82 -2.30
CA ILE A 124 -5.68 5.13 -2.29
C ILE A 124 -5.83 5.79 -0.91
N ALA A 125 -7.04 5.79 -0.34
CA ALA A 125 -7.30 6.35 0.98
C ALA A 125 -6.52 5.61 2.08
N ASP A 126 -6.59 4.28 2.10
CA ASP A 126 -5.84 3.45 3.05
C ASP A 126 -4.32 3.65 2.94
N ALA A 127 -3.81 3.83 1.71
CA ALA A 127 -2.39 4.11 1.49
C ALA A 127 -1.97 5.48 2.03
N GLU A 128 -2.81 6.50 1.91
CA GLU A 128 -2.57 7.83 2.50
C GLU A 128 -2.61 7.80 4.02
N GLU A 129 -3.60 7.12 4.60
CA GLU A 129 -3.69 6.89 6.05
C GLU A 129 -2.47 6.13 6.59
N LEU A 130 -2.02 5.10 5.86
CA LEU A 130 -0.83 4.35 6.24
C LEU A 130 0.43 5.22 6.24
N VAL A 131 0.59 6.09 5.23
CA VAL A 131 1.71 7.03 5.18
C VAL A 131 1.69 7.95 6.41
N TYR A 132 0.51 8.46 6.77
CA TYR A 132 0.33 9.27 7.97
C TYR A 132 0.73 8.51 9.24
N ALA A 133 0.25 7.27 9.42
CA ALA A 133 0.59 6.43 10.58
C ALA A 133 2.11 6.10 10.68
N ILE A 134 2.79 5.98 9.54
CA ILE A 134 4.25 5.76 9.49
C ILE A 134 5.01 7.03 9.89
N GLU A 135 4.49 8.21 9.56
CA GLU A 135 5.10 9.51 9.86
C GLU A 135 4.80 9.99 11.28
N GLU A 136 3.56 9.90 11.78
CA GLU A 136 3.22 10.32 13.16
C GLU A 136 4.07 9.60 14.21
N GLY A 137 4.33 8.32 14.00
CA GLY A 137 5.18 7.54 14.88
C GLY A 137 6.67 7.91 14.87
N GLN A 138 7.09 8.90 14.08
CA GLN A 138 8.45 9.45 14.12
C GLN A 138 8.62 10.48 15.23
N ASP A 139 7.54 11.17 15.65
CA ASP A 139 7.59 12.20 16.70
C ASP A 139 7.54 11.59 18.11
N ASP A 140 7.13 10.33 18.24
CA ASP A 140 6.87 9.65 19.52
C ASP A 140 8.05 8.79 20.03
N SER A 141 9.27 9.03 19.57
CA SER A 141 10.45 8.34 20.10
C SER A 141 10.74 8.85 21.52
N PRO A 142 10.62 8.03 22.59
CA PRO A 142 11.01 8.47 23.91
C PRO A 142 12.52 8.75 23.89
N ALA A 143 12.90 9.95 24.34
CA ALA A 143 14.28 10.22 24.70
C ALA A 143 14.69 9.15 25.72
N ALA A 144 15.64 8.29 25.34
CA ALA A 144 16.21 7.34 26.28
C ALA A 144 16.89 8.12 27.42
N PRO A 145 16.73 7.67 28.69
CA PRO A 145 17.23 8.37 29.87
C PRO A 145 18.75 8.44 29.95
#